data_AF-A0A226ECX6-F1
#
_entry.id   AF-A0A226ECX6-F1
#
_cell.length_a   1.000
_cell.length_b   1.000
_cell.length_c   1.000
_cell.angle_alpha   90.00
_cell.angle_beta   90.00
_cell.angle_gamma   90.00
#
_symmetry.space_group_name_H-M   'P 1'
#
loop_
_entity.id
_entity.type
_entity.pdbx_description
1 polymer ?
#
loop_
_entity_poly.entity_id
_entity_poly.type
_entity_poly.pdbx_seq_one_letter_code
_entity_poly.pdbx_strand_id
1 'polypeptide(L)'
;MLTWHWCLFAVVLTNCYTGGAIDILNSKLGQITPTTFQDLVCSQETLPSEAGRIKLIRNAFGWPDDQKFDTNCFSLYSLSLTYDIDYQKMDQYFPKLGNGGHNLRRAYHKKIQTAIEKDLLTCGKNVFIEKSKKLIPYRDKLNKLMKSEKLKISRDKILEASYLWKFDVPKEFNVPRKFVQLLESGIYEEMDQLILRYGRKDDHFSSRGNSLGKTEINDLNGPPLKLESSIQTVFYIVLILLGLSFATFLLEETIRYGGLGVVKVYKILENVCTNYSTH
;
A
#
# COMPACT_ATOMS: atom_id res chain seq x y z
N MET A 1 -33.88 39.38 -17.61
CA MET A 1 -32.98 39.48 -16.43
C MET A 1 -32.85 38.19 -15.61
N LEU A 2 -33.88 37.32 -15.54
CA LEU A 2 -33.76 36.04 -14.80
C LEU A 2 -32.71 35.08 -15.38
N THR A 3 -32.53 35.03 -16.71
CA THR A 3 -31.58 34.12 -17.37
C THR A 3 -30.13 34.32 -16.93
N TRP A 4 -29.71 35.57 -16.70
CA TRP A 4 -28.36 35.88 -16.24
C TRP A 4 -28.08 35.33 -14.83
N HIS A 5 -29.07 35.36 -13.95
CA HIS A 5 -28.94 34.85 -12.59
C HIS A 5 -28.82 33.31 -12.58
N TRP A 6 -29.56 32.62 -13.45
CA TRP A 6 -29.44 31.17 -13.63
C TRP A 6 -28.08 30.75 -14.17
N CYS A 7 -27.52 31.47 -15.15
CA CYS A 7 -26.17 31.19 -15.65
C CYS A 7 -25.10 31.36 -14.56
N LEU A 8 -25.19 32.45 -13.77
CA LEU A 8 -24.24 32.72 -12.70
C LEU A 8 -24.33 31.64 -11.61
N PHE A 9 -25.54 31.23 -11.24
CA PHE A 9 -25.77 30.16 -10.25
C PHE A 9 -25.24 28.80 -10.74
N ALA A 10 -25.44 28.47 -12.02
CA ALA A 10 -24.91 27.24 -12.61
C ALA A 10 -23.37 27.20 -12.58
N VAL A 11 -22.71 28.31 -12.94
CA VAL A 11 -21.22 28.39 -12.90
C VAL A 11 -20.69 28.25 -11.48
N VAL A 12 -21.32 28.90 -10.50
CA VAL A 12 -20.92 28.81 -9.09
C VAL A 12 -21.10 27.38 -8.56
N LEU A 13 -22.25 26.75 -8.81
CA LEU A 13 -22.49 25.37 -8.39
C LEU A 13 -21.51 24.39 -9.03
N THR A 14 -21.23 24.55 -10.33
CA THR A 14 -20.31 23.67 -11.04
C THR A 14 -18.88 23.81 -10.50
N ASN A 15 -18.44 25.05 -10.23
CA ASN A 15 -17.12 25.31 -9.66
C ASN A 15 -16.99 24.85 -8.20
N CYS A 16 -18.04 25.00 -7.38
CA CYS A 16 -18.05 24.47 -6.01
C CYS A 16 -18.06 22.94 -6.00
N TYR A 17 -18.78 22.31 -6.93
CA TYR A 17 -18.80 20.86 -7.06
C TYR A 17 -17.47 20.31 -7.53
N THR A 18 -16.86 20.89 -8.58
CA THR A 18 -15.53 20.46 -9.05
C THR A 18 -14.46 20.72 -8.00
N GLY A 19 -14.51 21.86 -7.31
CA GLY A 19 -13.62 22.17 -6.18
C GLY A 19 -13.74 21.13 -5.06
N GLY A 20 -14.96 20.85 -4.59
CA GLY A 20 -15.21 19.85 -3.55
C GLY A 20 -14.85 18.42 -3.97
N ALA A 21 -15.10 18.05 -5.22
CA ALA A 21 -14.71 16.74 -5.75
C ALA A 21 -13.19 16.60 -5.86
N ILE A 22 -12.48 17.63 -6.33
CA ILE A 22 -11.01 17.65 -6.35
C ILE A 22 -10.47 17.58 -4.92
N ASP A 23 -11.08 18.30 -3.98
CA ASP A 23 -10.63 18.30 -2.59
C ASP A 23 -10.90 16.94 -1.93
N ILE A 24 -12.01 16.25 -2.23
CA ILE A 24 -12.26 14.88 -1.75
C ILE A 24 -11.27 13.88 -2.39
N LEU A 25 -11.00 14.00 -3.70
CA LEU A 25 -10.07 13.14 -4.43
C LEU A 25 -8.61 13.36 -4.05
N ASN A 26 -8.23 14.59 -3.68
CA ASN A 26 -6.88 14.94 -3.24
C ASN A 26 -6.71 14.86 -1.71
N SER A 27 -7.80 14.98 -0.95
CA SER A 27 -7.76 14.74 0.48
C SER A 27 -7.36 13.29 0.67
N LYS A 28 -6.35 13.07 1.50
CA LYS A 28 -5.99 11.72 1.95
C LYS A 28 -7.20 11.18 2.69
N LEU A 29 -8.05 10.45 1.96
CA LEU A 29 -9.36 9.97 2.39
C LEU A 29 -9.22 9.27 3.74
N GLY A 30 -9.44 10.02 4.84
CA GLY A 30 -9.34 9.62 6.24
C GLY A 30 -8.45 8.42 6.52
N GLN A 31 -7.24 8.36 5.92
CA GLN A 31 -6.45 7.14 5.98
C GLN A 31 -5.86 7.10 7.39
N ILE A 32 -6.59 6.42 8.28
CA ILE A 32 -6.18 6.16 9.65
C ILE A 32 -4.79 5.57 9.52
N THR A 33 -3.77 6.37 9.82
CA THR A 33 -2.41 5.86 9.77
C THR A 33 -2.28 5.03 11.04
N PRO A 34 -2.19 3.70 10.95
CA PRO A 34 -2.16 2.87 12.14
C PRO A 34 -0.94 3.30 12.97
N THR A 35 -1.21 3.81 14.16
CA THR A 35 -0.14 4.25 15.08
C THR A 35 0.20 3.14 16.06
N THR A 36 -0.79 2.32 16.37
CA THR A 36 -0.72 1.19 17.30
C THR A 36 -0.91 -0.14 16.57
N PHE A 37 -0.48 -1.23 17.20
CA PHE A 37 -0.77 -2.56 16.68
C PHE A 37 -2.27 -2.89 16.69
N GLN A 38 -3.02 -2.28 17.61
CA GLN A 38 -4.46 -2.49 17.73
C GLN A 38 -5.22 -1.97 16.51
N ASP A 39 -4.71 -0.91 15.88
CA ASP A 39 -5.25 -0.36 14.63
C ASP A 39 -5.12 -1.33 13.43
N LEU A 40 -4.26 -2.36 13.55
CA LEU A 40 -4.01 -3.35 12.49
C LEU A 40 -4.87 -4.61 12.61
N VAL A 41 -5.49 -4.84 13.77
CA VAL A 41 -6.27 -6.06 14.04
C VAL A 41 -7.73 -5.80 13.66
N CYS A 42 -8.21 -6.46 12.61
CA CYS A 42 -9.55 -6.23 12.06
C CYS A 42 -10.72 -6.69 12.96
N SER A 43 -10.44 -7.52 13.97
CA SER A 43 -11.46 -8.02 14.89
C SER A 43 -11.20 -7.45 16.27
N GLN A 44 -12.06 -6.53 16.69
CA GLN A 44 -12.04 -5.87 17.99
C GLN A 44 -12.63 -6.77 19.09
N GLU A 45 -12.40 -8.09 19.01
CA GLU A 45 -12.59 -8.92 20.18
C GLU A 45 -11.56 -8.49 21.22
N THR A 46 -12.05 -8.01 22.36
CA THR A 46 -11.25 -7.50 23.48
C THR A 46 -10.05 -8.40 23.74
N LEU A 47 -8.85 -7.92 23.39
CA LEU A 47 -7.60 -8.67 23.51
C LEU A 47 -7.41 -9.14 24.96
N PRO A 48 -7.49 -10.45 25.26
CA PRO A 48 -7.37 -10.95 26.62
C PRO A 48 -5.90 -11.10 26.99
N SER A 49 -5.42 -10.40 28.02
CA SER A 49 -4.06 -10.54 28.62
C SER A 49 -2.85 -10.57 27.67
N GLU A 50 -1.63 -10.46 28.20
CA GLU A 50 -0.40 -10.52 27.40
C GLU A 50 -0.23 -11.89 26.69
N ALA A 51 -0.74 -12.95 27.32
CA ALA A 51 -0.76 -14.30 26.76
C ALA A 51 -1.70 -14.43 25.54
N GLY A 52 -2.83 -13.72 25.52
CA GLY A 52 -3.72 -13.70 24.36
C GLY A 52 -3.12 -12.93 23.18
N ARG A 53 -2.33 -11.87 23.42
CA ARG A 53 -1.58 -11.18 22.35
C ARG A 53 -0.60 -12.13 21.65
N ILE A 54 0.17 -12.90 22.42
CA ILE A 54 1.12 -13.89 21.87
C ILE A 54 0.38 -14.99 21.10
N LYS A 55 -0.78 -15.45 21.60
CA LYS A 55 -1.62 -16.43 20.89
C LYS A 55 -2.20 -15.86 19.59
N LEU A 56 -2.63 -14.60 19.60
CA LEU A 56 -3.20 -13.94 18.42
C LEU A 56 -2.13 -13.66 17.36
N ILE A 57 -0.94 -13.25 17.78
CA ILE A 57 0.26 -13.17 16.93
C ILE A 57 0.58 -14.55 16.36
N ARG A 58 0.69 -15.58 17.21
CA ARG A 58 0.97 -16.95 16.75
C ARG A 58 -0.10 -17.48 15.78
N ASN A 59 -1.35 -17.09 15.95
CA ASN A 59 -2.46 -17.46 15.07
C ASN A 59 -2.49 -16.63 13.78
N ALA A 60 -2.18 -15.33 13.84
CA ALA A 60 -2.05 -14.46 12.67
C ALA A 60 -0.81 -14.79 11.82
N PHE A 61 0.26 -15.29 12.46
CA PHE A 61 1.40 -15.93 11.82
C PHE A 61 1.21 -17.46 11.71
N GLY A 62 0.01 -17.94 12.04
CA GLY A 62 -0.36 -19.34 12.06
C GLY A 62 -0.58 -19.87 10.66
N TRP A 63 -0.30 -21.16 10.51
CA TRP A 63 -0.23 -21.86 9.24
C TRP A 63 -1.53 -21.75 8.40
N PRO A 64 -1.43 -21.57 7.06
CA PRO A 64 -2.52 -21.15 6.19
C PRO A 64 -3.50 -22.27 5.80
N ASP A 65 -3.71 -23.28 6.64
CA ASP A 65 -4.56 -24.38 6.17
C ASP A 65 -6.05 -24.02 6.22
N ASP A 66 -6.48 -22.95 6.92
CA ASP A 66 -7.89 -22.51 6.88
C ASP A 66 -8.20 -21.01 7.16
N GLN A 67 -7.21 -20.13 7.39
CA GLN A 67 -7.52 -18.71 7.61
C GLN A 67 -7.70 -17.95 6.29
N LYS A 68 -8.95 -17.85 5.84
CA LYS A 68 -9.40 -16.71 5.03
C LYS A 68 -9.21 -15.45 5.88
N PHE A 69 -8.04 -14.82 5.77
CA PHE A 69 -7.92 -13.42 6.17
C PHE A 69 -8.96 -12.64 5.38
N ASP A 70 -9.81 -11.89 6.09
CA ASP A 70 -10.77 -11.00 5.48
C ASP A 70 -10.03 -10.07 4.51
N THR A 71 -10.53 -9.92 3.28
CA THR A 71 -9.94 -9.06 2.23
C THR A 71 -9.78 -7.61 2.65
N ASN A 72 -10.40 -7.21 3.77
CA ASN A 72 -10.32 -5.87 4.34
C ASN A 72 -9.09 -5.64 5.25
N CYS A 73 -8.29 -6.68 5.53
CA CYS A 73 -7.20 -6.65 6.51
C CYS A 73 -5.82 -6.28 5.95
N PHE A 74 -4.90 -5.95 6.85
CA PHE A 74 -3.51 -5.67 6.51
C PHE A 74 -2.72 -6.96 6.24
N SER A 75 -1.91 -6.96 5.17
CA SER A 75 -0.93 -8.03 4.91
C SER A 75 0.31 -7.85 5.76
N LEU A 76 0.72 -8.88 6.49
CA LEU A 76 1.85 -8.86 7.41
C LEU A 76 3.06 -9.59 6.82
N TYR A 77 4.19 -8.89 6.73
CA TYR A 77 5.46 -9.42 6.22
C TYR A 77 6.53 -9.43 7.30
N SER A 78 7.37 -10.46 7.37
CA SER A 78 8.56 -10.47 8.23
C SER A 78 9.73 -11.24 7.63
N LEU A 79 10.90 -10.61 7.52
CA LEU A 79 12.12 -11.24 7.01
C LEU A 79 12.78 -12.15 8.05
N SER A 80 12.82 -11.76 9.32
CA SER A 80 13.38 -12.60 10.40
C SER A 80 12.61 -13.90 10.67
N LEU A 81 11.29 -13.92 10.51
CA LEU A 81 10.47 -15.13 10.79
C LEU A 81 10.54 -16.17 9.67
N THR A 82 10.78 -15.75 8.42
CA THR A 82 10.89 -16.65 7.26
C THR A 82 12.13 -17.56 7.29
N TYR A 83 13.14 -17.27 8.10
CA TYR A 83 14.33 -18.11 8.18
C TYR A 83 14.13 -19.42 8.96
N ASP A 84 13.21 -19.48 9.93
CA ASP A 84 12.96 -20.74 10.68
C ASP A 84 11.61 -21.38 10.34
N ILE A 85 10.63 -20.60 9.88
CA ILE A 85 9.24 -21.09 9.76
C ILE A 85 8.90 -21.63 8.36
N ASP A 86 9.72 -21.38 7.32
CA ASP A 86 9.22 -21.49 5.93
C ASP A 86 10.04 -22.37 4.95
N TYR A 87 11.02 -23.15 5.40
CA TYR A 87 11.72 -24.07 4.49
C TYR A 87 10.81 -25.20 3.98
N GLN A 88 9.85 -25.67 4.78
CA GLN A 88 8.95 -26.75 4.38
C GLN A 88 7.87 -26.31 3.38
N LYS A 89 7.37 -25.07 3.44
CA LYS A 89 6.35 -24.55 2.51
C LYS A 89 6.94 -23.89 1.27
N MET A 90 8.17 -23.37 1.31
CA MET A 90 8.87 -22.97 0.08
C MET A 90 9.06 -24.11 -0.90
N ASP A 91 9.19 -25.36 -0.42
CA ASP A 91 9.23 -26.54 -1.28
C ASP A 91 7.86 -26.80 -1.94
N GLN A 92 6.74 -26.40 -1.32
CA GLN A 92 5.41 -26.50 -1.91
C GLN A 92 5.18 -25.46 -3.02
N TYR A 93 5.67 -24.22 -2.85
CA TYR A 93 5.54 -23.16 -3.88
C TYR A 93 6.62 -23.25 -4.96
N PHE A 94 7.76 -23.87 -4.66
CA PHE A 94 8.90 -24.02 -5.57
C PHE A 94 9.56 -25.41 -5.44
N PRO A 95 8.86 -26.50 -5.81
CA PRO A 95 9.30 -27.90 -5.56
C PRO A 95 10.56 -28.35 -6.33
N LYS A 96 11.11 -27.50 -7.20
CA LYS A 96 12.33 -27.81 -7.98
C LYS A 96 13.62 -27.46 -7.25
N LEU A 97 13.57 -27.17 -5.95
CA LEU A 97 14.67 -26.53 -5.21
C LEU A 97 15.48 -27.46 -4.30
N GLY A 98 15.04 -28.70 -4.09
CA GLY A 98 15.65 -29.64 -3.15
C GLY A 98 17.14 -29.97 -3.34
N ASN A 99 17.76 -29.62 -4.48
CA ASN A 99 19.19 -29.87 -4.76
C ASN A 99 20.04 -28.62 -5.01
N GLY A 100 19.51 -27.41 -4.77
CA GLY A 100 20.24 -26.16 -4.99
C GLY A 100 21.24 -25.83 -3.87
N GLY A 101 22.54 -25.80 -4.17
CA GLY A 101 23.57 -25.37 -3.21
C GLY A 101 23.37 -23.93 -2.67
N HIS A 102 24.17 -23.53 -1.66
CA HIS A 102 24.07 -22.25 -0.92
C HIS A 102 23.84 -20.98 -1.77
N ASN A 103 24.33 -20.95 -3.01
CA ASN A 103 24.14 -19.83 -3.93
C ASN A 103 22.68 -19.63 -4.35
N LEU A 104 21.90 -20.71 -4.47
CA LEU A 104 20.48 -20.65 -4.80
C LEU A 104 19.71 -19.95 -3.67
N ARG A 105 19.97 -20.35 -2.41
CA ARG A 105 19.35 -19.77 -1.21
C ARG A 105 19.52 -18.25 -1.13
N ARG A 106 20.72 -17.74 -1.43
CA ARG A 106 20.99 -16.29 -1.44
C ARG A 106 20.19 -15.57 -2.54
N ALA A 107 20.10 -16.14 -3.74
CA ALA A 107 19.33 -15.55 -4.84
C ALA A 107 17.82 -15.48 -4.51
N TYR A 108 17.26 -16.49 -3.84
CA TYR A 108 15.87 -16.49 -3.40
C TYR A 108 15.58 -15.46 -2.33
N HIS A 109 16.47 -15.33 -1.35
CA HIS A 109 16.30 -14.32 -0.31
C HIS A 109 16.19 -12.93 -0.91
N LYS A 110 17.04 -12.63 -1.90
CA LYS A 110 16.98 -11.38 -2.67
C LYS A 110 15.65 -11.24 -3.41
N LYS A 111 15.16 -12.30 -4.07
CA LYS A 111 13.90 -12.26 -4.82
C LYS A 111 12.68 -12.01 -3.91
N ILE A 112 12.62 -12.69 -2.76
CA ILE A 112 11.54 -12.52 -1.77
C ILE A 112 11.60 -11.12 -1.18
N GLN A 113 12.80 -10.66 -0.80
CA GLN A 113 12.98 -9.30 -0.34
C GLN A 113 12.49 -8.31 -1.40
N THR A 114 12.88 -8.45 -2.67
CA THR A 114 12.41 -7.57 -3.74
C THR A 114 10.89 -7.60 -3.91
N ALA A 115 10.24 -8.77 -3.77
CA ALA A 115 8.79 -8.87 -3.82
C ALA A 115 8.12 -8.12 -2.65
N ILE A 116 8.61 -8.33 -1.42
CA ILE A 116 8.14 -7.60 -0.23
C ILE A 116 8.37 -6.09 -0.40
N GLU A 117 9.56 -5.68 -0.88
CA GLU A 117 9.87 -4.28 -1.15
C GLU A 117 8.88 -3.69 -2.16
N LYS A 118 8.58 -4.40 -3.26
CA LYS A 118 7.59 -3.97 -4.26
C LYS A 118 6.19 -3.84 -3.66
N ASP A 119 5.77 -4.78 -2.83
CA ASP A 119 4.46 -4.76 -2.19
C ASP A 119 4.36 -3.63 -1.14
N LEU A 120 5.44 -3.34 -0.41
CA LEU A 120 5.47 -2.21 0.53
C LEU A 120 5.46 -0.85 -0.18
N LEU A 121 5.97 -0.79 -1.42
CA LEU A 121 6.01 0.42 -2.23
C LEU A 121 4.71 0.66 -3.01
N THR A 122 3.92 -0.39 -3.26
CA THR A 122 2.55 -0.22 -3.77
C THR A 122 1.66 0.24 -2.62
N CYS A 123 0.89 1.31 -2.83
CA CYS A 123 0.04 1.96 -1.80
C CYS A 123 -1.12 1.07 -1.31
N GLY A 124 -0.79 -0.02 -0.62
CA GLY A 124 -1.72 -0.97 -0.02
C GLY A 124 -1.65 -0.95 1.51
N LYS A 125 -2.57 -1.70 2.13
CA LYS A 125 -2.59 -1.97 3.56
C LYS A 125 -1.53 -3.03 3.91
N ASN A 126 -0.26 -2.69 3.76
CA ASN A 126 0.86 -3.63 3.99
C ASN A 126 1.66 -3.20 5.23
N VAL A 127 1.95 -4.15 6.10
CA VAL A 127 2.74 -3.94 7.33
C VAL A 127 3.97 -4.82 7.29
N PHE A 128 5.12 -4.20 7.49
CA PHE A 128 6.39 -4.91 7.60
C PHE A 128 6.84 -4.96 9.06
N ILE A 129 7.07 -6.18 9.56
CA ILE A 129 7.49 -6.46 10.94
C ILE A 129 8.90 -7.02 10.92
N GLU A 130 9.78 -6.32 11.64
CA GLU A 130 11.18 -6.70 11.75
C GLU A 130 11.73 -6.23 13.11
N LYS A 131 12.88 -6.78 13.52
CA LYS A 131 13.60 -6.33 14.70
C LYS A 131 13.83 -4.82 14.61
N SER A 132 13.56 -4.09 15.70
CA SER A 132 13.64 -2.63 15.78
C SER A 132 14.96 -2.07 15.24
N LYS A 133 16.09 -2.71 15.59
CA LYS A 133 17.45 -2.35 15.16
C LYS A 133 17.63 -2.42 13.63
N LYS A 134 16.95 -3.35 12.96
CA LYS A 134 16.99 -3.52 11.49
C LYS A 134 15.92 -2.71 10.78
N LEU A 135 14.81 -2.40 11.46
CA LEU A 135 13.66 -1.73 10.87
C LEU A 135 13.97 -0.27 10.46
N ILE A 136 14.71 0.48 11.29
CA ILE A 136 15.11 1.87 10.99
C ILE A 136 15.95 1.97 9.71
N PRO A 137 17.09 1.27 9.59
CA PRO A 137 17.92 1.33 8.39
C PRO A 137 17.19 0.83 7.14
N TYR A 138 16.27 -0.13 7.29
CA TYR A 138 15.44 -0.63 6.21
C TYR A 138 14.41 0.40 5.76
N ARG A 139 13.69 1.04 6.69
CA ARG A 139 12.78 2.16 6.41
C ARG A 139 13.51 3.30 5.69
N ASP A 140 14.71 3.64 6.12
CA ASP A 140 15.47 4.75 5.52
C ASP A 140 15.94 4.41 4.10
N LYS A 141 16.26 3.13 3.82
CA LYS A 141 16.45 2.63 2.44
C LYS A 141 15.15 2.78 1.63
N LEU A 142 14.04 2.35 2.23
CA LEU A 142 12.63 2.55 1.82
C LEU A 142 12.35 3.94 1.26
N ASN A 143 12.47 4.89 2.17
CA ASN A 143 12.10 6.28 1.99
C ASN A 143 12.98 7.02 0.98
N LYS A 144 14.16 6.49 0.64
CA LYS A 144 14.99 7.05 -0.45
C LYS A 144 14.45 6.70 -1.83
N LEU A 145 13.73 5.58 -1.95
CA LEU A 145 13.15 5.12 -3.23
C LEU A 145 11.80 5.77 -3.51
N MET A 146 11.07 6.19 -2.46
CA MET A 146 9.76 6.84 -2.59
C MET A 146 9.87 8.36 -2.68
N LYS A 147 9.13 8.97 -3.60
CA LYS A 147 9.04 10.43 -3.74
C LYS A 147 7.93 11.06 -2.89
N SER A 148 6.84 10.33 -2.66
CA SER A 148 5.60 10.90 -2.14
C SER A 148 5.51 10.78 -0.62
N GLU A 149 5.28 9.58 -0.10
CA GLU A 149 4.96 9.36 1.31
C GLU A 149 6.05 8.53 1.99
N LYS A 150 6.53 9.02 3.14
CA LYS A 150 7.54 8.31 3.93
C LYS A 150 6.86 7.23 4.75
N LEU A 151 7.42 6.02 4.74
CA LEU A 151 7.03 4.94 5.66
C LEU A 151 7.15 5.42 7.10
N LYS A 152 6.13 5.11 7.90
CA LYS A 152 6.09 5.35 9.34
C LYS A 152 6.40 4.05 10.07
N ILE A 153 7.03 4.16 11.23
CA ILE A 153 7.23 3.05 12.15
C ILE A 153 6.23 3.23 13.30
N SER A 154 5.51 2.16 13.63
CA SER A 154 4.62 2.18 14.80
C SER A 154 5.42 2.41 16.08
N ARG A 155 4.82 3.12 17.04
CA ARG A 155 5.44 3.34 18.36
C ARG A 155 5.43 2.08 19.22
N ASP A 156 4.53 1.15 18.90
CA ASP A 156 4.33 -0.07 19.67
C ASP A 156 5.34 -1.14 19.27
N LYS A 157 5.94 -1.77 20.28
CA LYS A 157 6.67 -3.01 20.10
C LYS A 157 5.69 -4.16 20.22
N ILE A 158 5.55 -4.93 19.15
CA ILE A 158 4.62 -6.08 19.10
C ILE A 158 5.12 -7.21 20.02
N LEU A 159 6.43 -7.45 20.00
CA LEU A 159 7.10 -8.44 20.84
C LEU A 159 8.43 -7.84 21.34
N GLU A 160 8.56 -7.73 22.65
CA GLU A 160 9.87 -7.56 23.28
C GLU A 160 10.43 -8.95 23.51
N ALA A 161 11.02 -9.54 22.47
CA ALA A 161 11.70 -10.82 22.61
C ALA A 161 12.91 -10.63 23.52
N SER A 162 12.81 -11.12 24.75
CA SER A 162 13.97 -11.31 25.61
C SER A 162 14.70 -12.57 25.16
N TYR A 163 15.98 -12.41 24.82
CA TYR A 163 16.82 -13.56 24.50
C TYR A 163 17.41 -14.07 25.81
N LEU A 164 17.04 -15.28 26.18
CA LEU A 164 17.61 -15.97 27.34
C LEU A 164 18.69 -16.92 26.85
N TRP A 165 19.86 -16.82 27.46
CA TRP A 165 20.96 -17.74 27.20
C TRP A 165 20.93 -18.83 28.27
N LYS A 166 20.76 -20.08 27.84
CA LYS A 166 20.82 -21.24 28.72
C LYS A 166 22.17 -21.95 28.52
N PHE A 167 22.91 -22.09 29.61
CA PHE A 167 24.18 -22.80 29.61
C PHE A 167 23.97 -24.17 30.25
N ASP A 168 23.99 -25.23 29.44
CA ASP A 168 23.93 -26.61 29.92
C ASP A 168 25.35 -27.11 30.25
N VAL A 169 25.95 -26.53 31.29
CA VAL A 169 27.31 -26.87 31.76
C VAL A 169 27.30 -27.18 33.26
N PRO A 170 28.17 -28.09 33.75
CA PRO A 170 28.32 -28.35 35.19
C PRO A 170 28.67 -27.07 35.96
N LYS A 171 28.21 -26.97 37.23
CA LYS A 171 28.37 -25.77 38.07
C LYS A 171 29.82 -25.36 38.31
N GLU A 172 30.75 -26.30 38.17
CA GLU A 172 32.20 -26.08 38.32
C GLU A 172 32.77 -25.16 37.21
N PHE A 173 32.10 -25.09 36.05
CA PHE A 173 32.53 -24.24 34.96
C PHE A 173 32.09 -22.78 35.18
N ASN A 174 33.06 -21.88 35.24
CA ASN A 174 32.85 -20.44 35.35
C ASN A 174 32.35 -19.78 34.03
N VAL A 175 31.82 -20.55 33.09
CA VAL A 175 31.36 -20.06 31.77
C VAL A 175 30.25 -19.02 31.92
N PRO A 176 29.16 -19.24 32.69
CA PRO A 176 28.12 -18.23 32.85
C PRO A 176 28.66 -16.94 33.46
N ARG A 177 29.56 -17.04 34.45
CA ARG A 177 30.16 -15.88 35.12
C ARG A 177 31.03 -15.05 34.16
N LYS A 178 31.87 -15.71 33.35
CA LYS A 178 32.67 -15.03 32.32
C LYS A 178 31.82 -14.42 31.22
N PHE A 179 30.72 -15.09 30.84
CA PHE A 179 29.78 -14.55 29.85
C PHE A 179 29.07 -13.31 30.37
N VAL A 180 28.64 -13.30 31.63
CA VAL A 180 28.08 -12.09 32.27
C VAL A 180 29.10 -10.95 32.27
N GLN A 181 30.36 -11.21 32.66
CA GLN A 181 31.43 -10.20 32.59
C GLN A 181 31.65 -9.67 31.17
N LEU A 182 31.50 -10.52 30.15
CA LEU A 182 31.59 -10.11 28.75
C LEU A 182 30.43 -9.20 28.34
N LEU A 183 29.21 -9.47 28.81
CA LEU A 183 28.05 -8.60 28.57
C LEU A 183 28.18 -7.27 29.31
N GLU A 184 28.58 -7.32 30.59
CA GLU A 184 28.76 -6.15 31.46
C GLU A 184 29.91 -5.24 31.00
N SER A 185 30.92 -5.80 30.33
CA SER A 185 32.02 -4.99 29.78
C SER A 185 31.62 -4.11 28.60
N GLY A 186 30.41 -4.27 28.05
CA GLY A 186 29.93 -3.52 26.89
C GLY A 186 30.46 -4.04 25.54
N ILE A 187 31.35 -5.03 25.53
CA ILE A 187 31.92 -5.62 24.30
C ILE A 187 30.81 -6.16 23.39
N TYR A 188 29.77 -6.77 23.96
CA TYR A 188 28.66 -7.29 23.17
C TYR A 188 27.84 -6.18 22.51
N GLU A 189 27.63 -5.04 23.19
CA GLU A 189 26.94 -3.89 22.62
C GLU A 189 27.75 -3.28 21.48
N GLU A 190 29.06 -3.11 21.67
CA GLU A 190 29.97 -2.63 20.62
C GLU A 190 29.97 -3.58 19.42
N MET A 191 30.05 -4.89 19.66
CA MET A 191 29.98 -5.90 18.60
C MET A 191 28.66 -5.81 17.81
N ASP A 192 27.52 -5.63 18.48
CA ASP A 192 26.23 -5.47 17.80
C ASP A 192 26.17 -4.18 16.97
N GLN A 193 26.71 -3.07 17.49
CA GLN A 193 26.85 -1.82 16.72
C GLN A 193 27.76 -2.00 15.49
N LEU A 194 28.86 -2.75 15.63
CA LEU A 194 29.76 -3.06 14.53
C LEU A 194 29.07 -3.96 13.48
N ILE A 195 28.29 -4.96 13.89
CA ILE A 195 27.50 -5.77 12.98
C ILE A 195 26.49 -4.90 12.22
N LEU A 196 25.81 -3.97 12.88
CA LEU A 196 24.89 -3.04 12.23
C LEU A 196 25.60 -2.07 11.27
N ARG A 197 26.81 -1.61 11.63
CA ARG A 197 27.61 -0.67 10.81
C ARG A 197 28.28 -1.36 9.62
N TYR A 198 28.85 -2.53 9.83
CA TYR A 198 29.73 -3.22 8.86
C TYR A 198 29.09 -4.43 8.18
N GLY A 199 28.12 -5.10 8.80
CA GLY A 199 27.38 -6.20 8.18
C GLY A 199 26.65 -5.79 6.89
N ARG A 200 26.55 -4.48 6.63
CA ARG A 200 26.02 -3.89 5.39
C ARG A 200 26.98 -3.99 4.19
N LYS A 201 28.28 -4.25 4.40
CA LYS A 201 29.28 -4.22 3.32
C LYS A 201 29.19 -5.43 2.38
N ASP A 202 28.67 -6.56 2.83
CA ASP A 202 28.55 -7.76 1.98
C ASP A 202 27.47 -7.60 0.90
N ASP A 203 26.49 -6.72 1.10
CA ASP A 203 25.49 -6.41 0.07
C ASP A 203 26.03 -5.48 -1.02
N HIS A 204 27.06 -4.68 -0.71
CA HIS A 204 27.66 -3.77 -1.68
C HIS A 204 28.55 -4.48 -2.70
N PHE A 205 29.12 -5.64 -2.36
CA PHE A 205 29.96 -6.40 -3.31
C PHE A 205 29.15 -7.07 -4.43
N SER A 206 27.84 -7.25 -4.26
CA SER A 206 26.95 -7.73 -5.33
C SER A 206 26.34 -6.61 -6.18
N SER A 207 26.40 -5.34 -5.76
CA SER A 207 25.64 -4.27 -6.41
C SER A 207 26.36 -3.56 -7.57
N ARG A 208 27.57 -4.00 -7.93
CA ARG A 208 28.27 -3.52 -9.13
C ARG A 208 27.79 -4.21 -10.42
N GLY A 209 26.95 -5.24 -10.30
CA GLY A 209 26.27 -5.88 -11.43
C GLY A 209 24.79 -5.50 -11.44
N ASN A 210 24.42 -4.68 -12.43
CA ASN A 210 23.07 -4.33 -12.84
C ASN A 210 22.36 -3.36 -11.89
N SER A 211 22.50 -2.07 -12.24
CA SER A 211 21.46 -1.08 -12.00
C SER A 211 20.11 -1.74 -12.25
N LEU A 212 19.32 -1.89 -11.19
CA LEU A 212 17.91 -2.22 -11.27
C LEU A 212 17.36 -1.37 -12.43
N GLY A 213 16.98 -2.02 -13.53
CA GLY A 213 16.76 -1.36 -14.79
C GLY A 213 15.81 -0.20 -14.57
N LYS A 214 16.22 1.00 -14.98
CA LYS A 214 15.39 2.22 -14.96
C LYS A 214 13.98 1.97 -15.52
N THR A 215 13.84 0.91 -16.33
CA THR A 215 12.61 0.35 -16.88
C THR A 215 11.61 -0.15 -15.83
N GLU A 216 12.01 -0.82 -14.74
CA GLU A 216 11.06 -1.33 -13.73
C GLU A 216 10.53 -0.24 -12.78
N ILE A 217 11.24 0.88 -12.65
CA ILE A 217 10.79 2.01 -11.80
C ILE A 217 9.60 2.73 -12.45
N ASN A 218 9.45 2.65 -13.78
CA ASN A 218 8.28 3.22 -14.46
C ASN A 218 6.99 2.47 -14.12
N ASP A 219 7.08 1.19 -13.72
CA ASP A 219 5.94 0.37 -13.28
C ASP A 219 5.56 0.63 -11.80
N LEU A 220 6.38 1.39 -11.06
CA LEU A 220 6.04 1.84 -9.70
C LEU A 220 5.14 3.09 -9.70
N ASN A 221 4.97 3.76 -10.84
CA ASN A 221 3.87 4.67 -11.00
C ASN A 221 2.63 3.78 -11.04
N GLY A 222 1.93 3.69 -9.90
CA GLY A 222 0.77 2.82 -9.74
C GLY A 222 -0.20 2.97 -10.91
N PRO A 223 -1.01 1.93 -11.17
CA PRO A 223 -1.95 1.95 -12.29
C PRO A 223 -2.71 3.27 -12.28
N PRO A 224 -2.89 3.92 -13.45
CA PRO A 224 -3.62 5.18 -13.53
C PRO A 224 -4.92 4.99 -12.78
N LEU A 225 -5.24 5.92 -11.87
CA LEU A 225 -6.43 5.89 -11.03
C LEU A 225 -7.59 5.43 -11.90
N LYS A 226 -8.04 4.19 -11.71
CA LYS A 226 -9.27 3.72 -12.35
C LYS A 226 -10.34 4.60 -11.74
N LEU A 227 -10.87 5.54 -12.52
CA LEU A 227 -12.03 6.32 -12.13
C LEU A 227 -13.12 5.31 -11.76
N GLU A 228 -13.29 5.14 -10.46
CA GLU A 228 -14.22 4.21 -9.88
C GLU A 228 -15.64 4.63 -10.32
N SER A 229 -16.53 3.64 -10.48
CA SER A 229 -17.86 3.76 -11.12
C SER A 229 -18.69 4.99 -10.72
N SER A 230 -18.44 5.53 -9.52
CA SER A 230 -18.96 6.80 -9.00
C SER A 230 -18.87 7.96 -9.99
N ILE A 231 -17.71 8.23 -10.59
CA ILE A 231 -17.59 9.40 -11.51
C ILE A 231 -18.43 9.22 -12.78
N GLN A 232 -18.59 7.99 -13.25
CA GLN A 232 -19.39 7.69 -14.44
C GLN A 232 -20.87 8.06 -14.22
N THR A 233 -21.40 7.87 -13.01
CA THR A 233 -22.79 8.24 -12.67
C THR A 233 -23.04 9.74 -12.77
N VAL A 234 -22.05 10.57 -12.43
CA VAL A 234 -22.14 12.04 -12.52
C VAL A 234 -22.28 12.47 -13.98
N PHE A 235 -21.48 11.89 -14.88
CA PHE A 235 -21.58 12.18 -16.32
C PHE A 235 -22.94 11.79 -16.89
N TYR A 236 -23.51 10.67 -16.46
CA TYR A 236 -24.86 10.27 -16.89
C TYR A 236 -25.93 11.24 -16.40
N ILE A 237 -25.87 11.68 -15.14
CA ILE A 237 -26.82 12.66 -14.59
C ILE A 237 -26.75 13.97 -15.36
N VAL A 238 -25.55 14.47 -15.65
CA VAL A 238 -25.35 15.70 -16.43
C VAL A 238 -25.91 15.55 -17.85
N LEU A 239 -25.66 14.43 -18.52
CA LEU A 239 -26.21 14.15 -19.86
C LEU A 239 -27.74 14.09 -19.87
N ILE A 240 -28.35 13.45 -18.86
CA ILE A 240 -29.81 13.37 -18.74
C ILE A 240 -30.41 14.76 -18.52
N LEU A 241 -29.83 15.58 -17.64
CA LEU A 241 -30.29 16.94 -17.37
C LEU A 241 -30.16 17.85 -18.61
N LEU A 242 -29.07 17.73 -19.35
CA LEU A 242 -28.89 18.44 -20.63
C LEU A 242 -29.92 17.99 -21.66
N GLY A 243 -30.17 16.69 -21.78
CA GLY A 243 -31.17 16.12 -22.69
C GLY A 243 -32.59 16.59 -22.36
N LEU A 244 -32.98 16.59 -21.09
CA LEU A 244 -34.28 17.07 -20.63
C LEU A 244 -34.46 18.57 -20.92
N SER A 245 -33.43 19.38 -20.63
CA SER A 245 -33.44 20.82 -20.89
C SER A 245 -33.61 21.12 -22.39
N PHE A 246 -32.89 20.38 -23.24
CA PHE A 246 -33.01 20.51 -24.70
C PHE A 246 -34.40 20.08 -25.19
N ALA A 247 -34.95 18.98 -24.68
CA ALA A 247 -36.29 18.54 -25.02
C ALA A 247 -37.35 19.58 -24.64
N THR A 248 -37.28 20.15 -23.43
CA THR A 248 -38.21 21.21 -23.00
C THR A 248 -38.12 22.46 -23.89
N PHE A 249 -36.92 22.84 -24.31
CA PHE A 249 -36.70 23.96 -25.22
C PHE A 249 -37.36 23.73 -26.58
N LEU A 250 -37.20 22.53 -27.16
CA LEU A 250 -37.86 22.19 -28.43
C LEU A 250 -39.39 22.19 -28.29
N LEU A 251 -39.91 21.72 -27.16
CA LEU A 251 -41.34 21.63 -26.91
C LEU A 251 -41.97 23.03 -26.76
N GLU A 252 -41.33 23.93 -26.01
CA GLU A 252 -41.74 25.32 -25.89
C GLU A 252 -41.77 26.02 -27.26
N GLU A 253 -40.72 25.83 -28.07
CA GLU A 253 -40.62 26.48 -29.37
C GLU A 253 -41.64 25.93 -30.38
N THR A 254 -41.97 24.64 -30.28
CA THR A 254 -43.01 24.02 -31.09
C THR A 254 -44.39 24.61 -30.79
N ILE A 255 -44.69 24.83 -29.50
CA ILE A 255 -45.95 25.44 -29.05
C ILE A 255 -46.01 26.91 -29.49
N ARG A 256 -44.91 27.65 -29.34
CA ARG A 256 -44.87 29.10 -29.57
C ARG A 256 -45.03 29.49 -31.04
N TYR A 257 -44.50 28.69 -31.97
CA TYR A 257 -44.50 28.99 -33.40
C TYR A 257 -45.55 28.23 -34.20
N GLY A 258 -46.50 27.55 -33.54
CA GLY A 258 -47.61 26.87 -34.23
C GLY A 258 -47.12 25.87 -35.29
N GLY A 259 -46.08 25.10 -34.98
CA GLY A 259 -45.50 24.07 -35.87
C GLY A 259 -44.57 24.57 -36.97
N LEU A 260 -44.61 25.85 -37.39
CA LEU A 260 -43.73 26.36 -38.46
C LEU A 260 -42.26 26.52 -38.03
N GLY A 261 -42.00 26.73 -36.74
CA GLY A 261 -40.66 26.92 -36.19
C GLY A 261 -39.76 25.68 -36.24
N VAL A 262 -40.36 24.48 -36.15
CA VAL A 262 -39.63 23.20 -36.07
C VAL A 262 -38.82 22.94 -37.34
N VAL A 263 -39.35 23.33 -38.51
CA VAL A 263 -38.68 23.15 -39.81
C VAL A 263 -37.38 23.95 -39.89
N LYS A 264 -37.31 25.12 -39.24
CA LYS A 264 -36.14 25.99 -39.28
C LYS A 264 -35.01 25.47 -38.39
N VAL A 265 -35.33 24.93 -37.21
CA VAL A 265 -34.35 24.35 -36.29
C VAL A 265 -33.74 23.08 -36.86
N TYR A 266 -34.55 22.20 -37.47
CA TYR A 266 -34.06 20.99 -38.13
C TYR A 266 -33.03 21.30 -39.21
N LYS A 267 -33.27 22.35 -40.01
CA LYS A 267 -32.36 22.78 -41.08
C LYS A 267 -31.03 23.34 -40.56
N ILE A 268 -31.04 23.94 -39.37
CA ILE A 268 -29.81 24.41 -38.70
C ILE A 268 -29.02 23.21 -38.15
N LEU A 269 -29.70 22.24 -37.51
CA LEU A 269 -29.04 21.03 -37.00
C LEU A 269 -28.43 20.19 -38.14
N GLU A 270 -29.12 20.07 -39.27
CA GLU A 270 -28.61 19.38 -40.46
C GLU A 270 -27.33 20.05 -40.99
N ASN A 271 -27.26 21.37 -41.00
CA ASN A 271 -26.04 22.12 -41.37
C ASN A 271 -24.90 21.98 -40.35
N VAL A 272 -25.20 21.80 -39.07
CA VAL A 272 -24.17 21.56 -38.04
C VAL A 272 -23.62 20.14 -38.15
N CYS A 273 -24.48 19.14 -38.34
CA CYS A 273 -24.07 17.74 -38.50
C CYS A 273 -23.25 17.51 -39.78
N THR A 274 -23.63 18.14 -40.89
CA THR A 274 -22.89 18.01 -42.16
C THR A 274 -21.49 18.64 -42.09
N ASN A 275 -21.33 19.78 -41.41
CA ASN A 275 -20.01 20.39 -41.20
C ASN A 275 -19.07 19.58 -40.29
N TYR A 276 -19.62 18.82 -39.35
CA TYR A 276 -18.82 17.98 -38.46
C TYR A 276 -18.30 16.70 -39.13
N SER A 277 -18.94 16.25 -40.22
CA SER A 277 -18.52 15.04 -40.95
C SER A 277 -17.36 15.27 -41.93
N THR A 278 -16.99 16.53 -42.18
CA THR A 278 -15.94 16.91 -43.15
C THR A 278 -14.56 17.16 -42.54
N HIS A 279 -14.42 16.98 -41.22
CA HIS A 279 -13.16 17.11 -40.48
C HIS A 279 -12.77 15.79 -39.81
#